data_AF-A0A6G3D977-F1
#
_entry.id   AF-A0A6G3D977-F1
#
_cell.length_a   1.000
_cell.length_b   1.000
_cell.length_c   1.000
_cell.angle_alpha   90.00
_cell.angle_beta   90.00
_cell.angle_gamma   90.00
#
_symmetry.space_group_name_H-M   'P 1'
#
loop_
_entity.id
_entity.type
_entity.pdbx_description
1 polymer ?
#
loop_
_entity_poly.entity_id
_entity_poly.type
_entity_poly.pdbx_seq_one_letter_code
_entity_poly.pdbx_strand_id
1 'polypeptide(L)'
;MGNTSKPGSVVAREIDHDPFEVDGEQYLVQELLWNGIDGRSYDLVRRRDGQILTEDESFDGYPTDAQIALVLEKHGVDVELETCKFCRKEILLATARRHDNGWVGNACCWDDRLHMTA
;
A
#
# COMPACT_ATOMS: atom_id res chain seq x y z
N MET A 1 18.59 8.77 5.85
CA MET A 1 19.55 8.23 4.86
C MET A 1 18.86 6.97 4.36
N GLY A 2 18.12 7.10 3.26
CA GLY A 2 17.23 6.08 2.69
C GLY A 2 16.92 6.53 1.26
N ASN A 3 16.78 5.57 0.34
CA ASN A 3 16.82 5.68 -1.14
C ASN A 3 18.19 5.36 -1.74
N THR A 4 18.70 4.15 -1.47
CA THR A 4 19.84 3.58 -2.20
C THR A 4 19.42 3.13 -3.59
N SER A 5 19.29 4.14 -4.47
CA SER A 5 19.93 4.23 -5.79
C SER A 5 19.82 3.05 -6.76
N LYS A 6 18.91 3.17 -7.74
CA LYS A 6 19.17 2.72 -9.11
C LYS A 6 20.36 3.55 -9.66
N PRO A 7 21.52 2.96 -10.00
CA PRO A 7 22.73 3.71 -10.37
C PRO A 7 22.47 4.69 -11.52
N GLY A 8 22.81 5.97 -11.33
CA GLY A 8 22.64 7.03 -12.35
C GLY A 8 21.25 7.68 -12.42
N SER A 9 20.32 7.31 -11.51
CA SER A 9 18.99 7.93 -11.45
C SER A 9 18.79 8.70 -10.15
N VAL A 10 18.06 9.81 -10.25
CA VAL A 10 17.62 10.62 -9.10
C VAL A 10 16.10 10.59 -9.05
N VAL A 11 15.51 10.58 -7.86
CA VAL A 11 14.05 10.72 -7.72
C VAL A 11 13.66 12.09 -8.26
N ALA A 12 12.83 12.10 -9.31
CA ALA A 12 12.30 13.29 -9.95
C ALA A 12 11.06 13.82 -9.23
N ARG A 13 10.25 12.90 -8.69
CA ARG A 13 8.99 13.23 -8.03
C ARG A 13 8.57 12.13 -7.07
N GLU A 14 7.96 12.55 -5.97
CA GLU A 14 7.31 11.70 -4.98
C GLU A 14 5.80 11.97 -5.04
N ILE A 15 4.98 10.92 -5.02
CA ILE A 15 3.52 11.01 -5.02
C ILE A 15 3.01 10.13 -3.87
N ASP A 16 2.47 10.78 -2.85
CA ASP A 16 1.79 10.10 -1.74
C ASP A 16 0.40 9.64 -2.20
N HIS A 17 0.11 8.36 -2.04
CA HIS A 17 -1.24 7.81 -2.21
C HIS A 17 -2.07 7.99 -0.93
N ASP A 18 -3.38 7.73 -1.04
CA ASP A 18 -4.29 7.88 0.09
C ASP A 18 -3.83 7.06 1.31
N PRO A 19 -3.75 7.67 2.50
CA PRO A 19 -3.30 6.96 3.69
C PRO A 19 -4.37 5.98 4.19
N PHE A 20 -3.91 4.98 4.93
CA PHE A 20 -4.74 4.03 5.66
C PHE A 20 -4.23 3.85 7.09
N GLU A 21 -5.08 3.33 7.97
CA GLU A 21 -4.80 3.23 9.41
C GLU A 21 -4.80 1.76 9.85
N VAL A 22 -3.76 1.36 10.59
CA VAL A 22 -3.67 0.06 11.27
C VAL A 22 -3.30 0.32 12.72
N ASP A 23 -4.09 -0.20 13.66
CA ASP A 23 -3.87 -0.02 15.11
C ASP A 23 -3.68 1.44 15.56
N GLY A 24 -4.35 2.40 14.90
CA GLY A 24 -4.24 3.83 15.20
C GLY A 24 -2.97 4.51 14.65
N GLU A 25 -2.12 3.79 13.94
CA GLU A 25 -0.97 4.33 13.21
C GLU A 25 -1.31 4.49 11.72
N GLN A 26 -0.89 5.60 11.12
CA GLN A 26 -1.15 5.90 9.72
C GLN A 26 0.01 5.49 8.82
N TYR A 27 -0.32 4.86 7.70
CA TYR A 27 0.59 4.41 6.67
C TYR A 27 0.14 4.91 5.30
N LEU A 28 1.07 5.03 4.36
CA LEU A 28 0.74 5.28 2.96
C LEU A 28 1.73 4.59 2.03
N VAL A 29 1.29 4.37 0.79
CA VAL A 29 2.17 4.00 -0.31
C VAL A 29 2.69 5.29 -0.95
N GLN A 30 4.00 5.46 -0.99
CA GLN A 30 4.66 6.55 -1.69
C GLN A 30 5.21 6.04 -3.02
N GLU A 31 4.82 6.68 -4.12
CA GLU A 31 5.33 6.39 -5.45
C GLU A 31 6.50 7.32 -5.79
N LEU A 32 7.63 6.72 -6.17
CA LEU A 32 8.83 7.40 -6.63
C LEU A 32 8.95 7.31 -8.15
N LEU A 33 9.02 8.47 -8.80
CA LEU A 33 9.31 8.60 -10.23
C LEU A 33 10.79 8.91 -10.40
N TRP A 34 11.52 8.09 -11.17
CA TRP A 34 12.96 8.22 -11.35
C TRP A 34 13.29 9.02 -12.62
N ASN A 35 14.25 9.95 -12.54
CA ASN A 35 14.75 10.68 -13.71
C ASN A 35 15.77 9.82 -14.49
N GLY A 36 15.77 9.95 -15.82
CA GLY A 36 16.76 9.31 -16.69
C GLY A 36 16.47 7.85 -17.06
N ILE A 37 15.42 7.25 -16.49
CA ILE A 37 14.87 5.94 -16.84
C ILE A 37 13.34 6.01 -16.71
N ASP A 38 12.59 5.35 -17.59
CA ASP A 38 11.15 5.14 -17.37
C ASP A 38 10.96 4.09 -16.27
N GLY A 39 11.14 4.51 -15.02
CA GLY A 39 11.07 3.66 -13.84
C GLY A 39 10.18 4.27 -12.77
N ARG A 40 9.31 3.44 -12.19
CA ARG A 40 8.58 3.74 -10.95
C ARG A 40 9.06 2.79 -9.87
N SER A 41 9.01 3.22 -8.62
CA SER A 41 9.06 2.33 -7.47
C SER A 41 8.10 2.80 -6.41
N TYR A 42 7.75 1.93 -5.47
CA TYR A 42 6.77 2.22 -4.44
C TYR A 42 7.34 1.83 -3.09
N ASP A 43 7.21 2.73 -2.12
CA ASP A 43 7.63 2.54 -0.75
C ASP A 43 6.43 2.56 0.19
N LEU A 44 6.48 1.74 1.23
CA LEU A 44 5.51 1.82 2.31
C LEU A 44 6.07 2.75 3.40
N VAL A 45 5.33 3.79 3.77
CA VAL A 45 5.80 4.83 4.68
C VAL A 45 4.90 4.92 5.90
N ARG A 46 5.48 4.92 7.11
CA ARG A 46 4.78 5.28 8.34
C ARG A 46 4.72 6.80 8.49
N ARG A 47 3.52 7.35 8.63
CA ARG A 47 3.30 8.81 8.62
C ARG A 47 3.77 9.54 9.86
N ARG A 48 3.73 8.88 11.02
CA ARG A 48 4.06 9.47 12.32
C ARG A 48 5.46 10.10 12.34
N ASP A 49 6.42 9.44 11.71
CA ASP A 49 7.84 9.82 11.71
C ASP A 49 8.50 9.80 10.33
N GLY A 50 7.73 9.47 9.28
CA GLY A 50 8.24 9.40 7.91
C GLY A 50 9.15 8.19 7.66
N GLN A 51 9.09 7.16 8.51
CA GLN A 51 9.91 5.97 8.33
C GLN A 51 9.48 5.21 7.07
N ILE A 52 10.45 4.90 6.21
CA ILE A 52 10.26 4.00 5.07
C ILE A 52 10.39 2.57 5.59
N LEU A 53 9.37 1.75 5.39
CA LEU A 53 9.33 0.36 5.85
C LEU A 53 9.89 -0.61 4.82
N THR A 54 10.14 -0.13 3.60
CA THR A 54 10.73 -0.83 2.46
C THR A 54 12.16 -0.37 2.19
N GLU A 55 12.91 0.02 3.22
CA GLU A 55 14.29 0.54 3.09
C GLU A 55 15.25 -0.42 2.38
N ASP A 56 15.04 -1.74 2.54
CA ASP A 56 15.86 -2.77 1.91
C ASP A 56 15.55 -2.92 0.41
N GLU A 57 14.27 -2.84 0.03
CA GLU A 57 13.81 -3.02 -1.34
C GLU A 57 12.41 -2.41 -1.55
N SER A 58 12.34 -1.36 -2.37
CA SER A 58 11.08 -0.79 -2.86
C SER A 58 10.38 -1.76 -3.83
N PHE A 59 9.06 -1.66 -3.94
CA PHE A 59 8.32 -2.43 -4.93
C PHE A 59 8.49 -1.85 -6.33
N ASP A 60 8.59 -2.72 -7.35
CA ASP A 60 8.61 -2.30 -8.77
C ASP A 60 7.23 -1.87 -9.31
N GLY A 61 6.16 -2.25 -8.62
CA GLY A 61 4.76 -1.94 -8.96
C GLY A 61 3.96 -1.60 -7.71
N TYR A 62 2.75 -1.03 -7.90
CA TYR A 62 1.89 -0.70 -6.77
C TYR A 62 1.62 -1.97 -5.95
N PRO A 63 1.91 -1.98 -4.63
CA PRO A 63 1.87 -3.19 -3.84
C PRO A 63 0.45 -3.69 -3.66
N THR A 64 0.30 -5.01 -3.60
CA THR A 64 -0.97 -5.64 -3.20
C THR A 64 -1.14 -5.55 -1.68
N ASP A 65 -2.39 -5.64 -1.22
CA ASP A 65 -2.71 -5.66 0.22
C ASP A 65 -1.93 -6.74 0.99
N ALA A 66 -1.74 -7.92 0.38
CA ALA A 66 -0.92 -9.00 0.96
C ALA A 66 0.57 -8.61 1.06
N GLN A 67 1.12 -7.89 0.08
CA GLN A 67 2.50 -7.40 0.16
C GLN A 67 2.66 -6.32 1.22
N ILE A 68 1.67 -5.44 1.37
CA ILE A 68 1.63 -4.43 2.44
C ILE A 68 1.60 -5.13 3.81
N ALA A 69 0.71 -6.09 3.99
CA ALA A 69 0.59 -6.88 5.22
C ALA A 69 1.93 -7.55 5.59
N LEU A 70 2.58 -8.22 4.64
CA LEU A 70 3.89 -8.84 4.86
C LEU A 70 4.98 -7.85 5.30
N VAL A 71 4.96 -6.60 4.80
CA VAL A 71 5.90 -5.58 5.26
C VAL A 71 5.55 -5.13 6.68
N LEU A 72 4.27 -4.86 6.96
CA LEU A 72 3.82 -4.44 8.29
C LEU A 72 4.14 -5.48 9.38
N GLU A 73 3.88 -6.77 9.10
CA GLU A 73 4.18 -7.88 10.01
C GLU A 73 5.69 -7.98 10.31
N LYS A 74 6.56 -7.77 9.30
CA LYS A 74 8.02 -7.73 9.49
C LYS A 74 8.47 -6.62 10.43
N HIS A 75 7.70 -5.52 10.49
CA HIS A 75 7.92 -4.40 11.40
C HIS A 75 7.13 -4.53 12.71
N GLY A 76 6.56 -5.70 12.99
CA GLY A 76 5.86 -6.01 14.24
C GLY A 76 4.48 -5.37 14.36
N VAL A 77 3.88 -4.96 13.24
CA VAL A 77 2.50 -4.46 13.16
C VAL A 77 1.61 -5.63 12.79
N ASP A 78 0.67 -5.96 13.68
CA ASP A 78 -0.32 -7.01 13.41
C ASP A 78 -1.37 -6.49 12.43
N VAL A 79 -1.76 -7.32 11.47
CA VAL A 79 -2.65 -6.91 10.38
C VAL A 79 -3.72 -7.96 10.16
N GLU A 80 -4.96 -7.50 10.08
CA GLU A 80 -6.07 -8.37 9.75
C GLU A 80 -6.22 -8.46 8.22
N LEU A 81 -6.04 -9.67 7.70
CA LEU A 81 -6.36 -10.00 6.32
C LEU A 81 -7.72 -10.66 6.23
N GLU A 82 -8.45 -10.31 5.18
CA GLU A 82 -9.72 -10.95 4.82
C GLU A 82 -9.70 -11.40 3.37
N THR A 83 -10.71 -12.17 2.98
CA THR A 83 -10.88 -12.56 1.57
C THR A 83 -11.93 -11.70 0.89
N CYS A 84 -11.56 -11.06 -0.23
CA CYS A 84 -12.51 -10.32 -1.06
C CYS A 84 -13.65 -11.23 -1.52
N LYS A 85 -14.91 -10.83 -1.26
CA LYS A 85 -16.09 -11.63 -1.64
C LYS A 85 -16.21 -11.88 -3.14
N PHE A 86 -15.66 -11.00 -3.98
CA PHE A 86 -15.77 -11.08 -5.44
C PHE A 86 -14.61 -11.84 -6.10
N CYS A 87 -13.37 -11.39 -5.88
CA CYS A 87 -12.20 -11.95 -6.57
C CYS A 87 -11.44 -12.99 -5.75
N ARG A 88 -11.85 -13.24 -4.50
CA ARG A 88 -11.24 -14.21 -3.57
C ARG A 88 -9.76 -13.98 -3.27
N LYS A 89 -9.22 -12.80 -3.59
CA LYS A 89 -7.87 -12.38 -3.19
C LYS A 89 -7.86 -11.95 -1.73
N GLU A 90 -6.70 -12.09 -1.09
CA GLU A 90 -6.43 -11.52 0.23
C GLU A 90 -6.45 -9.99 0.13
N ILE A 91 -7.12 -9.38 1.09
CA ILE A 91 -7.32 -7.94 1.20
C ILE A 91 -7.04 -7.51 2.63
N LEU A 92 -6.49 -6.31 2.78
CA LEU A 92 -6.18 -5.76 4.08
C LEU A 92 -7.46 -5.17 4.65
N LEU A 93 -7.89 -5.63 5.83
CA LEU A 93 -9.16 -5.18 6.42
C LEU A 93 -9.16 -3.66 6.64
N ALA A 94 -8.01 -3.09 6.99
CA ALA A 94 -7.80 -1.66 7.17
C ALA A 94 -8.10 -0.80 5.93
N THR A 95 -7.93 -1.36 4.72
CA THR A 95 -8.25 -0.67 3.46
C THR A 95 -9.55 -1.18 2.85
N ALA A 96 -10.02 -2.37 3.26
CA ALA A 96 -11.22 -2.99 2.75
C ALA A 96 -12.49 -2.23 3.16
N ARG A 97 -13.53 -2.38 2.36
CA ARG A 97 -14.85 -1.82 2.62
C ARG A 97 -15.87 -2.92 2.80
N ARG A 98 -16.75 -2.75 3.78
CA ARG A 98 -17.85 -3.67 4.05
C ARG A 98 -18.92 -3.52 2.97
N HIS A 99 -19.38 -4.63 2.39
CA HIS A 99 -20.45 -4.67 1.39
C HIS A 99 -21.35 -5.89 1.63
N ASP A 100 -22.61 -5.64 2.01
CA ASP A 100 -23.56 -6.63 2.52
C ASP A 100 -22.97 -7.49 3.66
N ASN A 101 -22.85 -8.79 3.43
CA ASN A 101 -22.35 -9.81 4.33
C ASN A 101 -20.84 -10.08 4.16
N GLY A 102 -20.11 -9.33 3.35
CA GLY A 102 -18.71 -9.59 3.04
C GLY A 102 -17.83 -8.33 3.00
N TRP A 103 -16.55 -8.57 2.71
CA TRP A 103 -15.54 -7.53 2.54
C TRP A 103 -15.10 -7.44 1.08
N VAL A 104 -14.81 -6.22 0.64
CA VAL A 104 -14.33 -5.93 -0.72
C VAL A 104 -13.07 -5.09 -0.59
N GLY A 105 -11.98 -5.54 -1.19
CA GLY A 105 -10.72 -4.80 -1.18
C GLY A 105 -10.82 -3.53 -2.01
N ASN A 106 -10.35 -2.42 -1.44
CA ASN A 106 -10.33 -1.12 -2.12
C ASN A 106 -9.44 -1.16 -3.37
N ALA A 107 -8.33 -1.89 -3.32
CA ALA A 107 -7.40 -2.01 -4.44
C ALA A 107 -7.85 -2.99 -5.55
N CYS A 108 -8.86 -3.85 -5.30
CA CYS A 108 -9.19 -4.93 -6.23
C CYS A 108 -10.57 -4.83 -6.89
N CYS A 109 -11.64 -4.66 -6.10
CA CYS A 109 -13.02 -4.82 -6.60
C CYS A 109 -13.98 -3.78 -6.05
N TRP A 110 -13.48 -2.82 -5.26
CA TRP A 110 -14.31 -1.71 -4.84
C TRP A 110 -14.58 -0.79 -6.04
N ASP A 111 -15.85 -0.45 -6.22
CA ASP A 111 -16.34 0.57 -7.13
C ASP A 111 -17.33 1.40 -6.31
N ASP A 112 -17.25 2.73 -6.38
CA ASP A 112 -18.11 3.62 -5.57
C ASP A 112 -19.60 3.40 -5.83
N ARG A 113 -19.98 2.83 -6.99
CA ARG A 113 -21.37 2.44 -7.27
C ARG A 113 -21.86 1.30 -6.38
N LEU A 114 -20.97 0.48 -5.83
CA LEU A 114 -21.32 -0.56 -4.84
C LEU A 114 -21.84 0.06 -3.54
N HIS A 115 -21.52 1.34 -3.25
CA HIS A 115 -22.06 2.02 -2.09
C HIS A 115 -23.57 2.27 -2.20
N MET A 116 -24.10 2.40 -3.42
CA MET A 116 -25.53 2.68 -3.66
C MET A 116 -26.44 1.45 -3.55
N THR A 117 -25.87 0.26 -3.41
CA THR A 117 -26.61 -1.01 -3.45
C THR A 117 -26.62 -1.78 -2.12
N ALA A 118 -25.99 -1.24 -1.08
CA ALA A 118 -25.92 -1.84 0.26
C ALA A 118 -27.01 -1.33 1.21
#